data_AF-A0A1B5E3Z3-F1
#
_entry.id   AF-A0A1B5E3Z3-F1
#
_cell.length_a   1.000
_cell.length_b   1.000
_cell.length_c   1.000
_cell.angle_alpha   90.00
_cell.angle_beta   90.00
_cell.angle_gamma   90.00
#
_symmetry.space_group_name_H-M   'P 1'
#
loop_
_entity.id
_entity.type
_entity.pdbx_description
1 polymer ?
#
loop_
_entity_poly.entity_id
_entity_poly.type
_entity_poly.pdbx_seq_one_letter_code
_entity_poly.pdbx_strand_id
1 'polypeptide(L)'
;MTGEINLPTLPPTPSAGQSPAPAPGALLKLLEPQTGLIDPGKTANAEVIALKQGGEAFQLLLKLTLDGGRQTLVQASSAQPLPLGSNVAVSQTPAGNLTLSLQQALSANIAALTRIDTAKVPEGTLLQAKVLTTQMLPQGTAQPAIYRSLVTVLNNALAGATLTVESPQPLRVGSLLSAVVQNAQTLNFVPLSGLKDQLAVTQQLSTQQSRQGSLDAVFTALQNLPRGDSTSADLRAAADRLLAALPDLAQVSNPKVLAQVIQNSGAFLEARLLAGQNPQIPPLDMKGALLRLVADLLPALPASTNLNAILAANTLAHVLPNFVRSPLNTLGQVSARQAPVSFPLPERLMAKLEGEGDLENLLRLAAGAIARLQSHQLSSLEQTGTTADGRLQTTWQLEIPMRSLQDIVPLQVKFQREEPAPDKEQPEHKDRKDAKHMLWRVELAFDMEPLGPLQVQAQLTQGKLSSQLWATRAFTASLIENHLGSLRERLVASGLDVGDLDCHLGSPPRGPKTGLEQRWVDETA
;
A
#
# COMPACT_ATOMS: atom_id res chain seq x y z
N MET A 1 -10.75 -25.10 -4.25
CA MET A 1 -9.96 -23.85 -4.16
C MET A 1 -10.91 -22.71 -4.43
N THR A 2 -11.22 -21.92 -3.41
CA THR A 2 -12.04 -20.70 -3.54
C THR A 2 -11.25 -19.69 -4.37
N GLY A 3 -11.80 -19.27 -5.50
CA GLY A 3 -11.14 -18.38 -6.47
C GLY A 3 -11.15 -16.91 -6.05
N GLU A 4 -10.87 -16.63 -4.78
CA GLU A 4 -10.81 -15.24 -4.31
C GLU A 4 -9.51 -14.57 -4.74
N ILE A 5 -9.64 -13.44 -5.44
CA ILE A 5 -8.52 -12.57 -5.80
C ILE A 5 -8.19 -11.73 -4.57
N ASN A 6 -7.38 -12.29 -3.67
CA ASN A 6 -6.83 -11.58 -2.52
C ASN A 6 -5.31 -11.75 -2.52
N LEU A 7 -4.59 -10.65 -2.27
CA LEU A 7 -3.16 -10.74 -1.99
C LEU A 7 -2.99 -11.55 -0.68
N PRO A 8 -2.00 -12.46 -0.60
CA PRO A 8 -1.74 -13.19 0.63
C PRO A 8 -1.52 -12.21 1.79
N THR A 9 -2.07 -12.53 2.95
CA THR A 9 -1.87 -11.72 4.17
C THR A 9 -0.38 -11.67 4.49
N LEU A 10 0.17 -10.46 4.60
CA LEU A 10 1.56 -10.29 5.00
C LEU A 10 1.77 -10.92 6.38
N PRO A 11 2.86 -11.66 6.60
CA PRO A 11 3.23 -12.06 7.94
C PRO A 11 3.36 -10.79 8.80
N PRO A 12 2.93 -10.82 10.07
CA PRO A 12 3.08 -9.67 10.94
C PRO A 12 4.55 -9.25 10.95
N THR A 13 4.81 -7.99 10.64
CA THR A 13 6.16 -7.43 10.79
C THR A 13 6.61 -7.74 12.21
N PRO A 14 7.81 -8.32 12.42
CA PRO A 14 8.31 -8.55 13.77
C PRO A 14 8.28 -7.21 14.49
N SER A 15 7.45 -7.11 15.52
CA SER A 15 7.43 -5.97 16.41
C SER A 15 8.86 -5.75 16.88
N ALA A 16 9.43 -4.58 16.58
CA ALA A 16 10.68 -4.14 17.18
C ALA A 16 10.59 -4.45 18.68
N GLY A 17 11.56 -5.22 19.17
CA GLY A 17 11.44 -6.03 20.38
C GLY A 17 10.67 -5.34 21.50
N GLN A 18 9.67 -6.05 22.02
CA GLN A 18 9.08 -5.71 23.30
C GLN A 18 10.23 -5.62 24.31
N SER A 19 10.56 -4.40 24.73
CA SER A 19 11.32 -4.23 25.95
C SER A 19 10.51 -4.91 27.07
N PRO A 20 11.16 -5.71 27.93
CA PRO A 20 10.47 -6.41 29.00
C PRO A 20 9.64 -5.42 29.81
N ALA A 21 8.41 -5.83 30.15
CA ALA A 21 7.50 -5.04 30.96
C ALA A 21 8.26 -4.52 32.20
N PRO A 22 8.20 -3.20 32.51
CA PRO A 22 8.84 -2.69 33.70
C PRO A 22 8.23 -3.38 34.93
N ALA A 23 9.10 -3.81 35.83
CA ALA A 23 8.72 -4.34 37.14
C ALA A 23 7.75 -3.36 37.86
N PRO A 24 6.85 -3.86 38.72
CA PRO A 24 5.91 -3.03 39.46
C PRO A 24 6.65 -2.07 40.38
N GLY A 25 6.87 -0.84 39.90
CA GLY A 25 7.60 0.23 40.59
C GLY A 25 8.68 0.84 39.69
N ALA A 26 8.52 2.11 39.32
CA ALA A 26 9.57 2.82 38.61
C ALA A 26 10.67 3.21 39.63
N LEU A 27 11.87 2.67 39.44
CA LEU A 27 13.04 2.98 40.25
C LEU A 27 13.63 4.32 39.78
N LEU A 28 13.65 5.31 40.67
CA LEU A 28 14.41 6.55 40.50
C LEU A 28 15.78 6.36 41.13
N LYS A 29 16.84 6.52 40.33
CA LYS A 29 18.21 6.47 40.85
C LYS A 29 18.66 7.89 41.20
N LEU A 30 18.99 8.17 42.45
CA LEU A 30 19.56 9.47 42.79
C LEU A 30 20.93 9.63 42.13
N LEU A 31 21.20 10.84 41.64
CA LEU A 31 22.54 11.21 41.17
C LEU A 31 23.52 11.37 42.34
N GLU A 32 23.02 11.79 43.50
CA GLU A 32 23.77 11.88 44.76
C GLU A 32 23.11 11.00 45.82
N PRO A 33 23.80 9.96 46.34
CA PRO A 33 23.24 9.10 47.36
C PRO A 33 23.08 9.87 48.67
N GLN A 34 21.84 10.12 49.05
CA GLN A 34 21.47 10.83 50.28
C GLN A 34 20.67 9.86 51.15
N THR A 35 21.29 9.31 52.19
CA THR A 35 20.65 8.37 53.12
C THR A 35 19.83 9.10 54.17
N GLY A 36 18.60 8.62 54.44
CA GLY A 36 17.74 9.15 55.50
C GLY A 36 16.93 10.39 55.13
N LEU A 37 16.64 10.60 53.83
CA LEU A 37 15.72 11.64 53.37
C LEU A 37 14.28 11.33 53.79
N ILE A 38 13.88 10.05 53.76
CA ILE A 38 12.54 9.59 54.10
C ILE A 38 12.69 8.41 55.07
N ASP A 39 11.98 8.45 56.20
CA ASP A 39 11.99 7.35 57.17
C ASP A 39 11.58 6.02 56.49
N PRO A 40 12.18 4.87 56.87
CA PRO A 40 11.81 3.57 56.33
C PRO A 40 10.30 3.31 56.46
N GLY A 41 9.63 3.09 55.33
CA GLY A 41 8.17 2.85 55.29
C GLY A 41 7.29 4.10 55.15
N LYS A 42 7.87 5.31 55.10
CA LYS A 42 7.14 6.54 54.80
C LYS A 42 7.24 6.93 53.31
N THR A 43 6.29 7.73 52.86
CA THR A 43 6.24 8.32 51.51
C THR A 43 6.29 9.84 51.60
N ALA A 44 7.04 10.49 50.73
CA ALA A 44 7.08 11.95 50.59
C ALA A 44 6.49 12.38 49.23
N ASN A 45 5.87 13.54 49.17
CA ASN A 45 5.38 14.10 47.90
C ASN A 45 6.55 14.77 47.15
N ALA A 46 6.73 14.46 45.88
CA ALA A 46 7.75 15.05 45.02
C ALA A 46 7.11 15.73 43.79
N GLU A 47 7.47 16.99 43.54
CA GLU A 47 7.06 17.72 42.33
C GLU A 47 8.22 17.78 41.32
N VAL A 48 7.95 17.47 40.05
CA VAL A 48 8.97 17.55 38.99
C VAL A 48 9.15 19.00 38.53
N ILE A 49 10.27 19.63 38.86
CA ILE A 49 10.56 21.02 38.48
C ILE A 49 11.29 21.10 37.13
N ALA A 50 12.17 20.13 36.84
CA ALA A 50 12.94 20.13 35.60
C ALA A 50 13.13 18.71 35.07
N LEU A 51 13.14 18.58 33.75
CA LEU A 51 13.36 17.35 33.00
C LEU A 51 14.40 17.64 31.91
N LYS A 52 15.50 16.89 31.91
CA LYS A 52 16.57 16.97 30.91
C LYS A 52 16.89 15.57 30.41
N GLN A 53 16.82 15.34 29.09
CA GLN A 53 17.16 14.05 28.50
C GLN A 53 18.68 13.88 28.43
N GLY A 54 19.22 12.81 29.02
CA GLY A 54 20.63 12.48 29.03
C GLY A 54 20.85 11.04 28.57
N GLY A 55 21.04 10.84 27.26
CA GLY A 55 21.22 9.51 26.68
C GLY A 55 19.94 8.65 26.78
N GLU A 56 20.05 7.45 27.34
CA GLU A 56 18.94 6.52 27.55
C GLU A 56 18.10 6.81 28.81
N ALA A 57 18.51 7.76 29.65
CA ALA A 57 17.81 8.12 30.89
C ALA A 57 17.37 9.59 30.91
N PHE A 58 16.31 9.87 31.67
CA PHE A 58 15.82 11.21 31.93
C PHE A 58 16.38 11.71 33.26
N GLN A 59 17.13 12.81 33.25
CA GLN A 59 17.54 13.51 34.48
C GLN A 59 16.40 14.43 34.93
N LEU A 60 16.03 14.31 36.20
CA LEU A 60 14.92 14.98 36.83
C LEU A 60 15.43 15.80 38.01
N LEU A 61 14.86 16.99 38.17
CA LEU A 61 15.01 17.79 39.38
C LEU A 61 13.67 17.76 40.12
N LEU A 62 13.67 17.11 41.28
CA LEU A 62 12.48 16.84 42.10
C LEU A 62 12.47 17.75 43.32
N LYS A 63 11.31 18.33 43.63
CA LYS A 63 11.04 19.04 44.88
C LYS A 63 10.32 18.12 45.84
N LEU A 64 11.04 17.55 46.78
CA LEU A 64 10.45 16.71 47.81
C LEU A 64 9.88 17.58 48.93
N THR A 65 8.68 17.24 49.39
CA THR A 65 8.04 17.81 50.58
C THR A 65 7.98 16.72 51.64
N LEU A 66 8.79 16.87 52.68
CA LEU A 66 8.96 15.92 53.77
C LEU A 66 7.90 16.10 54.86
N ASP A 67 7.79 15.09 55.72
CA ASP A 67 6.93 15.08 56.90
C ASP A 67 7.29 16.28 57.80
N GLY A 68 6.33 17.20 58.02
CA GLY A 68 6.56 18.50 58.69
C GLY A 68 6.76 19.71 57.76
N GLY A 69 6.55 19.57 56.43
CA GLY A 69 6.50 20.69 55.49
C GLY A 69 7.86 21.21 55.01
N ARG A 70 8.95 20.55 55.37
CA ARG A 70 10.30 20.85 54.85
C ARG A 70 10.41 20.45 53.39
N GLN A 71 10.88 21.39 52.55
CA GLN A 71 11.08 21.15 51.12
C GLN A 71 12.57 20.94 50.80
N THR A 72 12.90 19.92 50.02
CA THR A 72 14.27 19.63 49.57
C THR A 72 14.31 19.39 48.07
N LEU A 73 15.42 19.75 47.42
CA LEU A 73 15.63 19.51 45.99
C LEU A 73 16.54 18.32 45.81
N VAL A 74 16.11 17.36 45.00
CA VAL A 74 16.84 16.12 44.73
C VAL A 74 16.95 15.91 43.23
N GLN A 75 18.16 15.57 42.76
CA GLN A 75 18.37 15.16 41.38
C GLN A 75 18.27 13.64 41.26
N ALA A 76 17.43 13.16 40.36
CA ALA A 76 17.23 11.74 40.11
C ALA A 76 17.27 11.43 38.61
N SER A 77 17.55 10.18 38.26
CA SER A 77 17.38 9.66 36.91
C SER A 77 16.22 8.67 36.85
N SER A 78 15.46 8.75 35.76
CA SER A 78 14.31 7.88 35.47
C SER A 78 14.49 7.23 34.10
N ALA A 79 14.04 5.99 33.97
CA ALA A 79 13.91 5.31 32.68
C ALA A 79 12.66 5.76 31.88
N GLN A 80 11.71 6.46 32.53
CA GLN A 80 10.49 6.97 31.91
C GLN A 80 10.40 8.50 32.03
N PRO A 81 9.89 9.20 31.00
CA PRO A 81 9.70 10.64 31.08
C PRO A 81 8.59 10.97 32.07
N LEU A 82 8.92 11.73 33.11
CA LEU A 82 7.94 12.33 34.02
C LEU A 82 7.73 13.80 33.63
N PRO A 83 6.51 14.22 33.29
CA PRO A 83 6.25 15.59 32.84
C PRO A 83 6.50 16.63 33.94
N LEU A 84 6.87 17.84 33.54
CA LEU A 84 7.04 18.99 34.44
C LEU A 84 5.72 19.27 35.19
N GLY A 85 5.81 19.54 36.49
CA GLY A 85 4.67 19.77 37.38
C GLY A 85 3.97 18.50 37.88
N SER A 86 4.49 17.31 37.55
CA SER A 86 3.94 16.05 38.08
C SER A 86 4.20 15.95 39.58
N ASN A 87 3.13 15.73 40.36
CA ASN A 87 3.23 15.35 41.76
C ASN A 87 3.25 13.83 41.88
N VAL A 88 4.31 13.29 42.49
CA VAL A 88 4.47 11.84 42.67
C VAL A 88 4.89 11.52 44.10
N ALA A 89 4.29 10.50 44.70
CA ALA A 89 4.75 10.01 45.98
C ALA A 89 5.98 9.13 45.80
N VAL A 90 7.04 9.44 46.53
CA VAL A 90 8.30 8.69 46.52
C VAL A 90 8.54 8.07 47.89
N SER A 91 9.00 6.82 47.91
CA SER A 91 9.52 6.16 49.13
C SER A 91 11.01 5.90 48.97
N GLN A 92 11.76 5.95 50.06
CA GLN A 92 13.20 5.67 50.01
C GLN A 92 13.48 4.20 50.32
N THR A 93 14.27 3.55 49.46
CA THR A 93 14.78 2.18 49.69
C THR A 93 15.96 2.19 50.67
N PRO A 94 16.25 1.07 51.37
CA PRO A 94 17.41 0.95 52.25
C PRO A 94 18.76 1.22 51.55
N ALA A 95 18.81 1.07 50.22
CA ALA A 95 19.98 1.34 49.39
C ALA A 95 20.12 2.82 48.98
N GLY A 96 19.29 3.73 49.51
CA GLY A 96 19.34 5.16 49.22
C GLY A 96 18.65 5.60 47.92
N ASN A 97 18.09 4.69 47.13
CA ASN A 97 17.33 5.00 45.91
C ASN A 97 15.87 5.35 46.25
N LEU A 98 15.21 6.14 45.40
CA LEU A 98 13.79 6.44 45.52
C LEU A 98 12.98 5.48 44.64
N THR A 99 11.89 4.94 45.18
CA THR A 99 10.92 4.14 44.43
C THR A 99 9.63 4.93 44.27
N LEU A 100 9.08 4.89 43.06
CA LEU A 100 7.78 5.45 42.72
C LEU A 100 6.72 4.34 42.79
N SER A 101 5.58 4.63 43.42
CA SER A 101 4.41 3.75 43.35
C SER A 101 3.80 3.84 41.93
N LEU A 102 3.75 2.70 41.23
CA LEU A 102 3.30 2.61 39.83
C LEU A 102 1.86 3.13 39.64
N GLN A 103 0.99 2.96 40.64
CA GLN A 103 -0.38 3.44 40.61
C GLN A 103 -0.50 4.97 40.56
N GLN A 104 0.50 5.72 41.05
CA GLN A 104 0.42 7.18 41.12
C GLN A 104 1.20 7.89 40.01
N ALA A 105 2.23 7.26 39.43
CA ALA A 105 2.81 7.72 38.17
C ALA A 105 1.77 7.74 37.03
N LEU A 106 0.77 6.85 37.09
CA LEU A 106 -0.37 6.81 36.18
C LEU A 106 -1.44 7.89 36.47
N SER A 107 -1.47 8.44 37.69
CA SER A 107 -2.40 9.50 38.11
C SER A 107 -1.78 10.88 38.19
N ALA A 108 -0.50 11.06 37.84
CA ALA A 108 0.09 12.34 37.43
C ALA A 108 -0.47 12.79 36.07
N ASN A 109 -1.77 12.53 35.84
CA ASN A 109 -2.55 13.00 34.72
C ASN A 109 -2.52 14.53 34.77
N ILE A 110 -1.70 15.11 33.91
CA ILE A 110 -1.99 16.39 33.27
C ILE A 110 -3.50 16.39 32.96
N ALA A 111 -4.21 17.49 33.24
CA ALA A 111 -5.62 17.66 32.90
C ALA A 111 -5.82 17.55 31.38
N ALA A 112 -5.79 16.32 30.86
CA ALA A 112 -5.88 16.01 29.46
C ALA A 112 -7.36 16.03 29.09
N LEU A 113 -7.68 16.82 28.07
CA LEU A 113 -9.02 16.94 27.56
C LEU A 113 -9.43 15.59 26.95
N THR A 114 -10.52 15.02 27.43
CA THR A 114 -11.17 13.83 26.87
C THR A 114 -12.30 14.20 25.90
N ARG A 115 -12.63 15.50 25.83
CA ARG A 115 -13.65 16.06 24.96
C ARG A 115 -13.13 17.32 24.28
N ILE A 116 -13.36 17.42 22.99
CA ILE A 116 -13.03 18.57 22.16
C ILE A 116 -14.20 19.55 22.24
N ASP A 117 -13.87 20.82 22.52
CA ASP A 117 -14.84 21.90 22.50
C ASP A 117 -15.13 22.31 21.04
N THR A 118 -16.25 21.81 20.51
CA THR A 118 -16.66 22.05 19.11
C THR A 118 -17.05 23.49 18.81
N ALA A 119 -17.24 24.34 19.83
CA ALA A 119 -17.43 25.77 19.63
C ALA A 119 -16.12 26.48 19.25
N LYS A 120 -14.97 25.96 19.70
CA LYS A 120 -13.64 26.50 19.39
C LYS A 120 -12.98 25.80 18.20
N VAL A 121 -13.33 24.54 17.97
CA VAL A 121 -12.82 23.74 16.86
C VAL A 121 -14.01 23.07 16.16
N PRO A 122 -14.58 23.70 15.12
CA PRO A 122 -15.73 23.15 14.39
C PRO A 122 -15.42 21.80 13.76
N GLU A 123 -16.47 21.02 13.49
CA GLU A 123 -16.37 19.78 12.71
C GLU A 123 -15.78 20.07 11.32
N GLY A 124 -14.93 19.18 10.82
CA GLY A 124 -14.16 19.36 9.59
C GLY A 124 -12.80 20.05 9.76
N THR A 125 -12.48 20.55 10.96
CA THR A 125 -11.17 21.19 11.21
C THR A 125 -10.04 20.18 11.33
N LEU A 126 -8.91 20.43 10.66
CA LEU A 126 -7.69 19.63 10.79
C LEU A 126 -6.96 19.96 12.11
N LEU A 127 -6.79 18.95 12.96
CA LEU A 127 -5.96 18.98 14.15
C LEU A 127 -4.63 18.26 13.89
N GLN A 128 -3.54 18.94 14.20
CA GLN A 128 -2.20 18.39 14.22
C GLN A 128 -1.76 18.24 15.68
N ALA A 129 -1.26 17.08 16.05
CA ALA A 129 -0.82 16.80 17.41
C ALA A 129 0.48 15.99 17.42
N LYS A 130 1.24 16.06 18.51
CA LYS A 130 2.43 15.24 18.74
C LYS A 130 2.15 14.19 19.80
N VAL A 131 2.46 12.93 19.53
CA VAL A 131 2.27 11.83 20.48
C VAL A 131 3.32 11.91 21.59
N LEU A 132 2.88 12.03 22.84
CA LEU A 132 3.74 12.06 24.03
C LEU A 132 3.98 10.66 24.57
N THR A 133 2.90 9.89 24.75
CA THR A 133 2.94 8.55 25.34
C THR A 133 1.85 7.68 24.70
N THR A 134 2.06 6.37 24.73
CA THR A 134 1.08 5.36 24.29
C THR A 134 1.10 4.22 25.29
N GLN A 135 -0.07 3.86 25.81
CA GLN A 135 -0.25 2.78 26.78
C GLN A 135 -1.31 1.81 26.28
N MET A 136 -1.09 0.52 26.47
CA MET A 136 -2.09 -0.50 26.14
C MET A 136 -3.10 -0.60 27.29
N LEU A 137 -4.39 -0.49 26.97
CA LEU A 137 -5.45 -0.82 27.92
C LEU A 137 -5.67 -2.33 27.88
N PRO A 138 -5.46 -3.05 29.01
CA PRO A 138 -5.81 -4.46 29.07
C PRO A 138 -7.33 -4.60 28.93
N GLN A 139 -7.78 -5.22 27.84
CA GLN A 139 -9.14 -5.70 27.67
C GLN A 139 -9.18 -7.22 27.80
N GLY A 140 -10.34 -7.76 28.18
CA GLY A 140 -10.53 -9.20 28.43
C GLY A 140 -10.15 -10.06 27.22
N THR A 141 -9.97 -11.36 27.45
CA THR A 141 -9.43 -12.39 26.52
C THR A 141 -10.09 -12.53 25.14
N ALA A 142 -11.11 -11.74 24.81
CA ALA A 142 -11.85 -11.78 23.55
C ALA A 142 -12.06 -10.42 22.87
N GLN A 143 -11.44 -9.32 23.34
CA GLN A 143 -11.60 -7.98 22.74
C GLN A 143 -10.28 -7.46 22.13
N PRO A 144 -10.34 -6.68 21.03
CA PRO A 144 -9.15 -6.11 20.40
C PRO A 144 -8.42 -5.17 21.37
N ALA A 145 -7.08 -5.20 21.35
CA ALA A 145 -6.27 -4.34 22.20
C ALA A 145 -6.50 -2.86 21.85
N ILE A 146 -6.93 -2.07 22.84
CA ILE A 146 -7.10 -0.62 22.70
C ILE A 146 -5.87 0.07 23.27
N TYR A 147 -5.32 1.03 22.54
CA TYR A 147 -4.20 1.84 22.97
C TYR A 147 -4.70 3.24 23.34
N ARG A 148 -4.34 3.72 24.52
CA ARG A 148 -4.58 5.11 24.94
C ARG A 148 -3.30 5.90 24.81
N SER A 149 -3.33 6.91 23.97
CA SER A 149 -2.23 7.82 23.72
C SER A 149 -2.53 9.22 24.24
N LEU A 150 -1.52 9.85 24.86
CA LEU A 150 -1.57 11.28 25.16
C LEU A 150 -0.93 12.02 23.98
N VAL A 151 -1.65 13.01 23.45
CA VAL A 151 -1.17 13.83 22.33
C VAL A 151 -1.23 15.31 22.70
N THR A 152 -0.20 16.08 22.36
CA THR A 152 -0.20 17.55 22.49
C THR A 152 -0.65 18.15 21.19
N VAL A 153 -1.71 18.95 21.21
CA VAL A 153 -2.17 19.68 20.02
C VAL A 153 -1.16 20.79 19.68
N LEU A 154 -0.80 20.87 18.41
CA LEU A 154 0.19 21.82 17.89
C LEU A 154 -0.45 23.01 17.16
N ASN A 155 -1.72 22.92 16.79
CA ASN A 155 -2.41 23.93 16.00
C ASN A 155 -3.78 24.34 16.58
N ASN A 156 -4.37 25.39 16.01
CA ASN A 156 -5.71 25.91 16.32
C ASN A 156 -5.87 26.47 17.75
N ALA A 157 -7.12 26.75 18.15
CA ALA A 157 -7.48 27.31 19.45
C ALA A 157 -7.18 26.38 20.65
N LEU A 158 -6.81 25.12 20.39
CA LEU A 158 -6.41 24.14 21.40
C LEU A 158 -4.88 23.90 21.40
N ALA A 159 -4.09 24.72 20.68
CA ALA A 159 -2.64 24.58 20.65
C ALA A 159 -2.03 24.62 22.07
N GLY A 160 -1.19 23.64 22.38
CA GLY A 160 -0.60 23.43 23.71
C GLY A 160 -1.45 22.58 24.66
N ALA A 161 -2.71 22.29 24.34
CA ALA A 161 -3.53 21.39 25.14
C ALA A 161 -3.12 19.92 24.93
N THR A 162 -3.22 19.12 25.99
CA THR A 162 -3.07 17.66 25.91
C THR A 162 -4.43 17.01 25.73
N LEU A 163 -4.56 16.13 24.74
CA LEU A 163 -5.73 15.31 24.48
C LEU A 163 -5.42 13.86 24.79
N THR A 164 -6.40 13.15 25.34
CA THR A 164 -6.36 11.69 25.46
C THR A 164 -7.06 11.08 24.25
N VAL A 165 -6.35 10.25 23.48
CA VAL A 165 -6.87 9.62 22.26
C VAL A 165 -6.79 8.11 22.40
N GLU A 166 -7.87 7.41 22.07
CA GLU A 166 -7.90 5.95 22.02
C GLU A 166 -7.81 5.48 20.56
N SER A 167 -6.94 4.51 20.29
CA SER A 167 -6.71 3.97 18.96
C SER A 167 -6.62 2.43 18.97
N PRO A 168 -7.08 1.76 17.90
CA PRO A 168 -6.97 0.31 17.77
C PRO A 168 -5.54 -0.15 17.43
N GLN A 169 -4.65 0.79 17.06
CA GLN A 169 -3.25 0.53 16.75
C GLN A 169 -2.34 1.39 17.64
N PRO A 170 -1.12 0.92 17.99
CA PRO A 170 -0.20 1.68 18.82
C PRO A 170 0.38 2.88 18.05
N LEU A 171 0.16 4.09 18.56
CA LEU A 171 0.78 5.29 18.02
C LEU A 171 2.23 5.41 18.49
N ARG A 172 3.17 5.73 17.59
CA ARG A 172 4.58 5.91 17.96
C ARG A 172 4.78 7.20 18.75
N VAL A 173 5.45 7.11 19.90
CA VAL A 173 5.89 8.27 20.69
C VAL A 173 6.76 9.18 19.83
N GLY A 174 6.49 10.49 19.88
CA GLY A 174 7.18 11.52 19.11
C GLY A 174 6.65 11.73 17.68
N SER A 175 5.73 10.89 17.19
CA SER A 175 5.12 11.07 15.86
C SER A 175 4.13 12.23 15.81
N LEU A 176 3.99 12.82 14.61
CA LEU A 176 2.97 13.83 14.32
C LEU A 176 1.69 13.13 13.84
N LEU A 177 0.61 13.35 14.58
CA LEU A 177 -0.75 12.94 14.27
C LEU A 177 -1.43 14.06 13.48
N SER A 178 -2.10 13.74 12.37
CA SER A 178 -3.07 14.64 11.74
C SER A 178 -4.43 13.97 11.76
N ALA A 179 -5.45 14.67 12.23
CA ALA A 179 -6.81 14.14 12.28
C ALA A 179 -7.81 15.25 12.01
N VAL A 180 -8.95 14.93 11.40
CA VAL A 180 -10.07 15.85 11.20
C VAL A 180 -11.08 15.63 12.32
N VAL A 181 -11.54 16.72 12.93
CA VAL A 181 -12.60 16.66 13.96
C VAL A 181 -13.90 16.23 13.31
N GLN A 182 -14.44 15.09 13.73
CA GLN A 182 -15.77 14.65 13.30
C GLN A 182 -16.85 15.08 14.28
N ASN A 183 -16.59 14.98 15.59
CA ASN A 183 -17.47 15.49 16.64
C ASN A 183 -16.66 15.75 17.93
N ALA A 184 -17.34 16.04 19.03
CA ALA A 184 -16.70 16.36 20.33
C ALA A 184 -15.84 15.22 20.93
N GLN A 185 -15.94 13.99 20.43
CA GLN A 185 -15.22 12.82 20.95
C GLN A 185 -14.55 11.97 19.87
N THR A 186 -14.83 12.20 18.58
CA THR A 186 -14.27 11.42 17.48
C THR A 186 -13.35 12.26 16.59
N LEU A 187 -12.19 11.67 16.31
CA LEU A 187 -11.17 12.20 15.42
C LEU A 187 -10.98 11.22 14.26
N ASN A 188 -11.11 11.69 13.02
CA ASN A 188 -10.79 10.89 11.86
C ASN A 188 -9.32 11.07 11.50
N PHE A 189 -8.52 10.02 11.66
CA PHE A 189 -7.09 10.09 11.38
C PHE A 189 -6.82 10.28 9.89
N VAL A 190 -5.98 11.25 9.56
CA VAL A 190 -5.49 11.50 8.20
C VAL A 190 -4.03 11.06 8.14
N PRO A 191 -3.73 9.90 7.53
CA PRO A 191 -2.35 9.40 7.45
C PRO A 191 -1.52 10.30 6.52
N LEU A 192 -0.71 11.20 7.10
CA LEU A 192 0.25 12.01 6.34
C LEU A 192 1.31 11.15 5.62
N SER A 193 1.62 9.97 6.15
CA SER A 193 2.52 8.99 5.53
C SER A 193 2.01 8.58 4.15
N GLY A 194 0.69 8.39 4.02
CA GLY A 194 0.05 7.97 2.78
C GLY A 194 0.26 8.98 1.64
N LEU A 195 0.28 10.28 1.92
CA LEU A 195 0.54 11.30 0.89
C LEU A 195 1.97 11.23 0.35
N LYS A 196 2.97 10.98 1.21
CA LYS A 196 4.37 10.81 0.76
C LYS A 196 4.53 9.53 -0.06
N ASP A 197 3.88 8.45 0.37
CA ASP A 197 3.91 7.18 -0.34
C ASP A 197 3.19 7.30 -1.69
N GLN A 198 2.03 7.96 -1.74
CA GLN A 198 1.31 8.26 -3.00
C GLN A 198 2.13 9.13 -3.96
N LEU A 199 2.81 10.16 -3.45
CA LEU A 199 3.71 10.99 -4.26
C LEU A 199 4.89 10.18 -4.80
N ALA A 200 5.49 9.30 -3.98
CA ALA A 200 6.57 8.42 -4.42
C ALA A 200 6.10 7.43 -5.48
N VAL A 201 4.93 6.82 -5.31
CA VAL A 201 4.29 5.95 -6.30
C VAL A 201 4.04 6.69 -7.60
N THR A 202 3.51 7.91 -7.53
CA THR A 202 3.23 8.73 -8.71
C THR A 202 4.51 9.11 -9.49
N GLN A 203 5.59 9.47 -8.78
CA GLN A 203 6.90 9.77 -9.39
C GLN A 203 7.53 8.52 -10.04
N GLN A 204 7.43 7.37 -9.38
CA GLN A 204 7.88 6.10 -9.93
C GLN A 204 7.07 5.73 -11.16
N LEU A 205 5.74 5.88 -11.11
CA LEU A 205 4.84 5.58 -12.21
C LEU A 205 5.19 6.43 -13.44
N SER A 206 5.40 7.74 -13.30
CA SER A 206 5.81 8.58 -14.43
C SER A 206 7.15 8.14 -15.05
N THR A 207 8.10 7.72 -14.20
CA THR A 207 9.40 7.23 -14.64
C THR A 207 9.25 5.92 -15.42
N GLN A 208 8.49 4.96 -14.91
CA GLN A 208 8.25 3.68 -15.58
C GLN A 208 7.46 3.86 -16.88
N GLN A 209 6.45 4.72 -16.90
CA GLN A 209 5.68 5.03 -18.11
C GLN A 209 6.51 5.69 -19.21
N SER A 210 7.59 6.40 -18.88
CA SER A 210 8.53 6.95 -19.86
C SER A 210 9.45 5.88 -20.47
N ARG A 211 9.67 4.77 -19.73
CA ARG A 211 10.58 3.68 -20.07
C ARG A 211 9.85 2.42 -20.54
N GLN A 212 8.52 2.40 -20.54
CA GLN A 212 7.77 1.23 -20.95
C GLN A 212 7.95 0.97 -22.45
N GLY A 213 8.06 -0.31 -22.82
CA GLY A 213 8.03 -0.81 -24.18
C GLY A 213 6.97 -1.89 -24.33
N SER A 214 6.53 -2.14 -25.56
CA SER A 214 5.56 -3.21 -25.87
C SER A 214 6.12 -4.60 -25.55
N LEU A 215 5.30 -5.45 -24.94
CA LEU A 215 5.63 -6.86 -24.74
C LEU A 215 5.80 -7.58 -26.08
N ASP A 216 4.96 -7.26 -27.06
CA ASP A 216 5.01 -7.83 -28.41
C ASP A 216 6.42 -7.69 -29.03
N ALA A 217 6.99 -6.49 -29.01
CA ALA A 217 8.34 -6.25 -29.53
C ALA A 217 9.43 -7.16 -28.94
N VAL A 218 9.35 -7.50 -27.64
CA VAL A 218 10.29 -8.47 -27.02
C VAL A 218 10.08 -9.85 -27.65
N PHE A 219 8.84 -10.29 -27.76
CA PHE A 219 8.56 -11.61 -28.29
C PHE A 219 8.85 -11.73 -29.78
N THR A 220 8.55 -10.70 -30.59
CA THR A 220 8.94 -10.64 -32.00
C THR A 220 10.46 -10.70 -32.14
N ALA A 221 11.21 -10.00 -31.29
CA ALA A 221 12.67 -10.07 -31.28
C ALA A 221 13.17 -11.48 -30.92
N LEU A 222 12.55 -12.13 -29.93
CA LEU A 222 12.88 -13.51 -29.53
C LEU A 222 12.55 -14.55 -30.62
N GLN A 223 11.43 -14.40 -31.32
CA GLN A 223 11.03 -15.29 -32.42
C GLN A 223 11.99 -15.16 -33.61
N ASN A 224 12.52 -13.96 -33.86
CA ASN A 224 13.42 -13.66 -34.96
C ASN A 224 14.91 -13.81 -34.61
N LEU A 225 15.24 -14.42 -33.45
CA LEU A 225 16.63 -14.64 -33.06
C LEU A 225 17.40 -15.44 -34.11
N PRO A 226 18.58 -14.97 -34.57
CA PRO A 226 19.39 -15.69 -35.54
C PRO A 226 19.79 -17.08 -35.04
N ARG A 227 19.60 -18.11 -35.87
CA ARG A 227 19.98 -19.49 -35.54
C ARG A 227 21.48 -19.80 -35.71
N GLY A 228 22.32 -18.77 -35.94
CA GLY A 228 23.76 -18.93 -36.17
C GLY A 228 24.62 -18.97 -34.90
N ASP A 229 25.94 -19.05 -35.09
CA ASP A 229 26.98 -19.17 -34.04
C ASP A 229 27.06 -17.97 -33.07
N SER A 230 26.40 -16.85 -33.38
CA SER A 230 26.38 -15.64 -32.54
C SER A 230 25.42 -15.73 -31.35
N THR A 231 24.49 -16.70 -31.34
CA THR A 231 23.49 -16.86 -30.27
C THR A 231 23.82 -18.09 -29.43
N SER A 232 24.10 -17.88 -28.14
CA SER A 232 24.42 -18.96 -27.20
C SER A 232 23.27 -19.97 -27.06
N ALA A 233 23.59 -21.24 -26.82
CA ALA A 233 22.60 -22.29 -26.62
C ALA A 233 21.68 -22.01 -25.42
N ASP A 234 22.23 -21.38 -24.37
CA ASP A 234 21.49 -21.01 -23.16
C ASP A 234 20.46 -19.90 -23.43
N LEU A 235 20.81 -18.88 -24.22
CA LEU A 235 19.86 -17.84 -24.63
C LEU A 235 18.72 -18.42 -25.45
N ARG A 236 19.03 -19.33 -26.37
CA ARG A 236 18.00 -20.02 -27.17
C ARG A 236 17.07 -20.84 -26.28
N ALA A 237 17.63 -21.60 -25.34
CA ALA A 237 16.84 -22.36 -24.38
C ALA A 237 15.98 -21.45 -23.48
N ALA A 238 16.48 -20.29 -23.07
CA ALA A 238 15.72 -19.30 -22.30
C ALA A 238 14.57 -18.68 -23.13
N ALA A 239 14.84 -18.33 -24.39
CA ALA A 239 13.85 -17.82 -25.33
C ALA A 239 12.74 -18.85 -25.60
N ASP A 240 13.11 -20.10 -25.88
CA ASP A 240 12.16 -21.20 -26.11
C ASP A 240 11.30 -21.46 -24.87
N ARG A 241 11.88 -21.42 -23.66
CA ARG A 241 11.14 -21.55 -22.40
C ARG A 241 10.15 -20.40 -22.21
N LEU A 242 10.57 -19.16 -22.45
CA LEU A 242 9.70 -17.98 -22.30
C LEU A 242 8.54 -18.03 -23.29
N LEU A 243 8.83 -18.33 -24.55
CA LEU A 243 7.81 -18.49 -25.59
C LEU A 243 6.87 -19.64 -25.19
N ALA A 244 7.39 -20.82 -24.84
CA ALA A 244 6.59 -21.98 -24.45
C ALA A 244 5.69 -21.73 -23.22
N ALA A 245 6.06 -20.80 -22.34
CA ALA A 245 5.28 -20.43 -21.17
C ALA A 245 4.04 -19.58 -21.49
N LEU A 246 3.92 -19.04 -22.72
CA LEU A 246 2.76 -18.24 -23.10
C LEU A 246 1.51 -19.11 -23.27
N PRO A 247 0.40 -18.77 -22.59
CA PRO A 247 -0.85 -19.48 -22.75
C PRO A 247 -1.43 -19.21 -24.15
N ASP A 248 -2.10 -20.21 -24.70
CA ASP A 248 -2.85 -20.08 -25.95
C ASP A 248 -4.23 -19.43 -25.70
N LEU A 249 -4.81 -18.75 -26.70
CA LEU A 249 -6.12 -18.12 -26.60
C LEU A 249 -7.21 -19.10 -26.12
N ALA A 250 -7.17 -20.35 -26.60
CA ALA A 250 -8.07 -21.40 -26.16
C ALA A 250 -7.89 -21.77 -24.67
N GLN A 251 -6.66 -21.70 -24.15
CA GLN A 251 -6.35 -21.94 -22.75
C GLN A 251 -6.81 -20.77 -21.87
N VAL A 252 -6.57 -19.53 -22.29
CA VAL A 252 -7.01 -18.31 -21.57
C VAL A 252 -8.54 -18.22 -21.53
N SER A 253 -9.23 -18.78 -22.52
CA SER A 253 -10.70 -18.88 -22.53
C SER A 253 -11.26 -19.82 -21.45
N ASN A 254 -10.43 -20.69 -20.86
CA ASN A 254 -10.84 -21.54 -19.74
C ASN A 254 -10.77 -20.77 -18.41
N PRO A 255 -11.86 -20.64 -17.64
CA PRO A 255 -11.90 -19.83 -16.44
C PRO A 255 -10.89 -20.29 -15.36
N LYS A 256 -10.62 -21.60 -15.27
CA LYS A 256 -9.65 -22.13 -14.29
C LYS A 256 -8.22 -21.75 -14.65
N VAL A 257 -7.88 -21.81 -15.93
CA VAL A 257 -6.55 -21.45 -16.42
C VAL A 257 -6.34 -19.94 -16.32
N LEU A 258 -7.34 -19.13 -16.71
CA LEU A 258 -7.29 -17.68 -16.55
C LEU A 258 -7.08 -17.28 -15.08
N ALA A 259 -7.82 -17.91 -14.16
CA ALA A 259 -7.63 -17.67 -12.72
C ALA A 259 -6.20 -18.01 -12.26
N GLN A 260 -5.62 -19.12 -12.74
CA GLN A 260 -4.23 -19.46 -12.44
C GLN A 260 -3.23 -18.46 -13.01
N VAL A 261 -3.43 -17.99 -14.25
CA VAL A 261 -2.56 -16.98 -14.89
C VAL A 261 -2.62 -15.66 -14.12
N ILE A 262 -3.81 -15.23 -13.70
CA ILE A 262 -3.99 -14.03 -12.87
C ILE A 262 -3.32 -14.20 -11.50
N GLN A 263 -3.52 -15.33 -10.82
CA GLN A 263 -2.91 -15.62 -9.51
C GLN A 263 -1.40 -15.78 -9.57
N ASN A 264 -0.86 -16.13 -10.73
CA ASN A 264 0.57 -16.18 -11.00
C ASN A 264 1.03 -14.94 -11.77
N SER A 265 0.37 -13.79 -11.63
CA SER A 265 0.86 -12.53 -12.19
C SER A 265 1.80 -11.81 -11.21
N GLY A 266 2.62 -10.87 -11.70
CA GLY A 266 3.75 -10.31 -10.96
C GLY A 266 3.41 -9.72 -9.58
N ALA A 267 2.27 -9.05 -9.43
CA ALA A 267 1.86 -8.51 -8.12
C ALA A 267 1.63 -9.62 -7.08
N PHE A 268 1.06 -10.75 -7.50
CA PHE A 268 0.84 -11.90 -6.62
C PHE A 268 2.13 -12.68 -6.38
N LEU A 269 3.02 -12.78 -7.38
CA LEU A 269 4.33 -13.38 -7.17
C LEU A 269 5.14 -12.58 -6.14
N GLU A 270 5.15 -11.25 -6.23
CA GLU A 270 5.83 -10.39 -5.26
C GLU A 270 5.27 -10.56 -3.85
N ALA A 271 3.94 -10.62 -3.72
CA ALA A 271 3.31 -10.85 -2.43
C ALA A 271 3.67 -12.23 -1.84
N ARG A 272 3.76 -13.28 -2.67
CA ARG A 272 4.22 -14.61 -2.25
C ARG A 272 5.69 -14.60 -1.83
N LEU A 273 6.56 -13.95 -2.60
CA LEU A 273 7.98 -13.81 -2.27
C LEU A 273 8.18 -13.04 -0.96
N LEU A 274 7.42 -11.95 -0.76
CA LEU A 274 7.41 -11.18 0.47
C LEU A 274 6.89 -11.98 1.67
N ALA A 275 5.93 -12.88 1.45
CA ALA A 275 5.47 -13.84 2.45
C ALA A 275 6.46 -15.00 2.71
N GLY A 276 7.65 -14.98 2.11
CA GLY A 276 8.67 -16.03 2.26
C GLY A 276 8.36 -17.31 1.47
N GLN A 277 7.33 -17.31 0.65
CA GLN A 277 7.00 -18.43 -0.24
C GLN A 277 7.88 -18.31 -1.49
N ASN A 278 9.06 -18.93 -1.44
CA ASN A 278 9.94 -19.00 -2.60
C ASN A 278 9.49 -20.17 -3.49
N PRO A 279 8.92 -19.94 -4.69
CA PRO A 279 8.58 -21.04 -5.59
C PRO A 279 9.88 -21.68 -6.10
N GLN A 280 10.33 -22.76 -5.44
CA GLN A 280 11.54 -23.50 -5.80
C GLN A 280 11.45 -24.15 -7.20
N ILE A 281 10.23 -24.32 -7.73
CA ILE A 281 9.99 -24.73 -9.11
C ILE A 281 8.83 -23.87 -9.64
N PRO A 282 9.08 -23.01 -10.63
CA PRO A 282 8.06 -22.14 -11.19
C PRO A 282 7.04 -22.92 -12.05
N PRO A 283 5.84 -22.35 -12.25
CA PRO A 283 5.70 -21.48 -13.40
C PRO A 283 6.01 -20.04 -12.97
N LEU A 284 7.04 -19.45 -13.59
CA LEU A 284 7.37 -18.05 -13.32
C LEU A 284 6.25 -17.25 -13.98
N ASP A 285 5.87 -16.17 -13.33
CA ASP A 285 5.08 -15.16 -14.01
C ASP A 285 5.90 -14.49 -15.12
N MET A 286 5.25 -13.67 -15.93
CA MET A 286 5.94 -12.94 -17.00
C MET A 286 7.09 -12.06 -16.47
N LYS A 287 6.92 -11.39 -15.32
CA LYS A 287 7.97 -10.54 -14.74
C LYS A 287 9.18 -11.37 -14.34
N GLY A 288 8.98 -12.48 -13.63
CA GLY A 288 10.03 -13.40 -13.21
C GLY A 288 10.75 -14.03 -14.40
N ALA A 289 10.00 -14.44 -15.43
CA ALA A 289 10.58 -15.02 -16.64
C ALA A 289 11.44 -14.00 -17.42
N LEU A 290 11.00 -12.75 -17.53
CA LEU A 290 11.79 -11.65 -18.11
C LEU A 290 13.02 -11.31 -17.26
N LEU A 291 12.89 -11.27 -15.93
CA LEU A 291 14.02 -11.03 -15.03
C LEU A 291 15.07 -12.14 -15.13
N ARG A 292 14.64 -13.39 -15.27
CA ARG A 292 15.52 -14.53 -15.51
C ARG A 292 16.21 -14.42 -16.86
N LEU A 293 15.48 -14.07 -17.92
CA LEU A 293 16.07 -13.80 -19.23
C LEU A 293 17.15 -12.72 -19.14
N VAL A 294 16.89 -11.59 -18.46
CA VAL A 294 17.88 -10.53 -18.24
C VAL A 294 19.09 -11.04 -17.43
N ALA A 295 18.86 -11.87 -16.40
CA ALA A 295 19.93 -12.44 -15.60
C ALA A 295 20.81 -13.42 -16.38
N ASP A 296 20.23 -14.22 -17.28
CA ASP A 296 20.94 -15.15 -18.16
C ASP A 296 21.72 -14.41 -19.27
N LEU A 297 21.24 -13.22 -19.67
CA LEU A 297 21.84 -12.36 -20.69
C LEU A 297 22.99 -11.49 -20.18
N LEU A 298 22.97 -11.11 -18.90
CA LEU A 298 23.96 -10.19 -18.31
C LEU A 298 25.42 -10.67 -18.41
N PRO A 299 25.74 -11.96 -18.17
CA PRO A 299 27.12 -12.47 -18.26
C PRO A 299 27.63 -12.56 -19.71
N ALA A 300 26.74 -12.56 -20.70
CA ALA A 300 27.09 -12.67 -22.12
C ALA A 300 27.47 -11.31 -22.75
N LEU A 301 27.34 -10.21 -22.02
CA LEU A 301 27.68 -8.86 -22.49
C LEU A 301 29.17 -8.56 -22.30
N PRO A 302 29.81 -7.85 -23.24
CA PRO A 302 31.14 -7.30 -23.03
C PRO A 302 31.14 -6.25 -21.89
N ALA A 303 32.21 -6.25 -21.09
CA ALA A 303 32.33 -5.42 -19.87
C ALA A 303 32.32 -3.89 -20.11
N SER A 304 32.36 -3.43 -21.37
CA SER A 304 32.38 -2.01 -21.77
C SER A 304 31.00 -1.37 -21.92
N THR A 305 29.92 -2.08 -21.63
CA THR A 305 28.56 -1.63 -21.99
C THR A 305 27.90 -0.86 -20.85
N ASN A 306 27.63 0.44 -21.06
CA ASN A 306 26.86 1.30 -20.13
C ASN A 306 25.42 0.82 -19.86
N LEU A 307 24.94 -0.19 -20.61
CA LEU A 307 23.66 -0.85 -20.39
C LEU A 307 23.56 -1.53 -19.02
N ASN A 308 24.70 -1.99 -18.46
CA ASN A 308 24.75 -2.51 -17.10
C ASN A 308 24.28 -1.46 -16.08
N ALA A 309 24.55 -0.17 -16.30
CA ALA A 309 24.08 0.90 -15.40
C ALA A 309 22.57 1.17 -15.55
N ILE A 310 21.99 1.00 -16.75
CA ILE A 310 20.55 1.20 -17.00
C ILE A 310 19.73 0.02 -16.45
N LEU A 311 20.20 -1.21 -16.67
CA LEU A 311 19.60 -2.43 -16.11
C LEU A 311 19.80 -2.51 -14.60
N ALA A 312 21.01 -2.20 -14.11
CA ALA A 312 21.26 -2.07 -12.68
C ALA A 312 20.45 -0.91 -12.09
N ALA A 313 20.17 0.18 -12.79
CA ALA A 313 19.28 1.22 -12.27
C ALA A 313 17.83 0.73 -12.12
N ASN A 314 17.36 -0.18 -12.98
CA ASN A 314 16.03 -0.80 -12.88
C ASN A 314 15.98 -1.88 -11.77
N THR A 315 17.03 -2.66 -11.56
CA THR A 315 17.09 -3.68 -10.49
C THR A 315 17.53 -3.11 -9.13
N LEU A 316 18.46 -2.15 -9.08
CA LEU A 316 18.82 -1.39 -7.87
C LEU A 316 17.73 -0.38 -7.47
N ALA A 317 16.83 0.02 -8.39
CA ALA A 317 15.59 0.72 -8.00
C ALA A 317 14.65 -0.16 -7.14
N HIS A 318 14.82 -1.49 -7.15
CA HIS A 318 14.12 -2.40 -6.23
C HIS A 318 14.81 -2.54 -4.87
N VAL A 319 16.07 -2.11 -4.70
CA VAL A 319 16.88 -2.45 -3.50
C VAL A 319 17.28 -1.22 -2.66
N LEU A 320 17.14 0.00 -3.17
CA LEU A 320 17.55 1.20 -2.45
C LEU A 320 16.36 1.90 -1.74
N PRO A 321 16.42 2.10 -0.41
CA PRO A 321 15.47 2.93 0.32
C PRO A 321 15.40 4.36 -0.25
N ASN A 322 14.19 4.94 -0.24
CA ASN A 322 13.82 6.26 -0.81
C ASN A 322 14.66 7.49 -0.37
N PHE A 323 15.63 7.35 0.54
CA PHE A 323 16.38 8.47 1.10
C PHE A 323 17.62 8.91 0.30
N VAL A 324 18.07 8.14 -0.71
CA VAL A 324 19.31 8.47 -1.44
C VAL A 324 19.06 9.11 -2.82
N ARG A 325 17.80 9.33 -3.23
CA ARG A 325 17.46 9.83 -4.59
C ARG A 325 17.02 11.30 -4.69
N SER A 326 17.26 12.14 -3.69
CA SER A 326 17.16 13.61 -3.84
C SER A 326 17.86 14.31 -2.69
N PRO A 327 18.90 15.11 -2.97
CA PRO A 327 18.61 16.52 -3.22
C PRO A 327 19.63 17.15 -4.19
N LEU A 328 19.31 17.32 -5.47
CA LEU A 328 19.88 18.41 -6.27
C LEU A 328 19.20 18.68 -7.64
N ASN A 329 18.02 18.12 -7.91
CA ASN A 329 17.31 18.38 -9.18
C ASN A 329 15.93 19.03 -9.00
N THR A 330 15.65 19.60 -7.82
CA THR A 330 14.33 20.17 -7.47
C THR A 330 14.20 21.68 -7.72
N LEU A 331 15.06 22.30 -8.54
CA LEU A 331 15.06 23.76 -8.76
C LEU A 331 14.80 24.22 -10.19
N GLY A 332 14.22 23.42 -11.09
CA GLY A 332 13.99 23.91 -12.45
C GLY A 332 13.00 23.20 -13.36
N GLN A 333 12.33 22.13 -12.94
CA GLN A 333 11.37 21.45 -13.81
C GLN A 333 9.94 21.79 -13.37
N VAL A 334 9.36 22.75 -14.09
CA VAL A 334 7.92 22.99 -14.15
C VAL A 334 7.22 21.63 -14.23
N SER A 335 6.41 21.32 -13.22
CA SER A 335 5.65 20.07 -13.14
C SER A 335 4.95 19.81 -14.47
N ALA A 336 5.40 18.80 -15.21
CA ALA A 336 4.63 18.28 -16.32
C ALA A 336 3.26 17.90 -15.74
N ARG A 337 2.18 18.51 -16.25
CA ARG A 337 0.80 18.17 -15.88
C ARG A 337 0.68 16.65 -15.91
N GLN A 338 0.42 16.06 -14.74
CA GLN A 338 0.19 14.64 -14.60
C GLN A 338 -1.08 14.31 -15.38
N ALA A 339 -0.92 13.60 -16.52
CA ALA A 339 -2.07 13.07 -17.22
C ALA A 339 -2.67 11.94 -16.37
N PRO A 340 -4.00 11.88 -16.20
CA PRO A 340 -4.63 10.78 -15.50
C PRO A 340 -4.26 9.46 -16.18
N VAL A 341 -3.96 8.45 -15.37
CA VAL A 341 -3.54 7.14 -15.86
C VAL A 341 -4.71 6.52 -16.61
N SER A 342 -4.61 6.45 -17.94
CA SER A 342 -5.67 5.91 -18.79
C SER A 342 -5.51 4.42 -18.99
N PHE A 343 -6.62 3.70 -18.98
CA PHE A 343 -6.71 2.33 -19.47
C PHE A 343 -7.29 2.35 -20.91
N PRO A 344 -6.78 1.52 -21.84
CA PRO A 344 -5.53 0.73 -21.74
C PRO A 344 -4.27 1.60 -21.68
N LEU A 345 -3.16 1.03 -21.19
CA LEU A 345 -1.86 1.67 -21.32
C LEU A 345 -1.49 1.73 -22.80
N PRO A 346 -1.10 2.91 -23.32
CA PRO A 346 -0.76 3.06 -24.72
C PRO A 346 0.53 2.30 -25.03
N GLU A 347 0.54 1.61 -26.17
CA GLU A 347 1.74 0.99 -26.70
C GLU A 347 2.69 2.08 -27.18
N ARG A 348 3.60 2.49 -26.30
CA ARG A 348 4.74 3.29 -26.73
C ARG A 348 5.77 2.34 -27.31
N LEU A 349 5.85 2.33 -28.63
CA LEU A 349 7.05 1.88 -29.32
C LEU A 349 8.20 2.75 -28.81
N MET A 350 9.05 2.19 -27.94
CA MET A 350 10.42 2.68 -27.86
C MET A 350 10.92 2.70 -29.29
N ALA A 351 11.17 3.90 -29.82
CA ALA A 351 11.49 4.12 -31.21
C ALA A 351 12.50 3.06 -31.66
N LYS A 352 12.17 2.35 -32.75
CA LYS A 352 13.12 1.55 -33.53
C LYS A 352 14.32 2.45 -33.82
N LEU A 353 15.35 2.38 -32.98
CA LEU A 353 16.69 2.78 -33.34
C LEU A 353 17.33 1.50 -33.84
N GLU A 354 17.23 1.30 -35.16
CA GLU A 354 18.01 0.30 -35.86
C GLU A 354 19.49 0.65 -35.71
N GLY A 355 20.25 -0.28 -35.13
CA GLY A 355 21.70 -0.18 -34.98
C GLY A 355 22.15 -0.15 -33.53
N GLU A 356 22.32 -1.33 -32.94
CA GLU A 356 23.30 -1.73 -31.93
C GLU A 356 22.97 -3.19 -31.54
N GLY A 357 23.99 -4.01 -31.26
CA GLY A 357 23.95 -5.48 -31.39
C GLY A 357 22.69 -6.17 -30.85
N ASP A 358 22.23 -7.21 -31.55
CA ASP A 358 20.97 -7.94 -31.31
C ASP A 358 20.69 -8.23 -29.82
N LEU A 359 21.74 -8.50 -29.04
CA LEU A 359 21.67 -8.76 -27.61
C LEU A 359 21.33 -7.52 -26.75
N GLU A 360 21.98 -6.39 -27.04
CA GLU A 360 21.75 -5.12 -26.32
C GLU A 360 20.35 -4.59 -26.60
N ASN A 361 19.89 -4.72 -27.85
CA ASN A 361 18.53 -4.41 -28.23
C ASN A 361 17.53 -5.31 -27.48
N LEU A 362 17.77 -6.62 -27.42
CA LEU A 362 16.91 -7.55 -26.68
C LEU A 362 16.82 -7.19 -25.19
N LEU A 363 17.94 -6.83 -24.56
CA LEU A 363 17.97 -6.38 -23.16
C LEU A 363 17.20 -5.08 -22.94
N ARG A 364 17.31 -4.13 -23.87
CA ARG A 364 16.55 -2.87 -23.82
C ARG A 364 15.06 -3.12 -23.96
N LEU A 365 14.65 -4.00 -24.89
CA LEU A 365 13.26 -4.41 -25.05
C LEU A 365 12.76 -5.12 -23.78
N ALA A 366 13.54 -6.05 -23.21
CA ALA A 366 13.19 -6.74 -21.97
C ALA A 366 13.05 -5.77 -20.78
N ALA A 367 13.94 -4.78 -20.68
CA ALA A 367 13.84 -3.70 -19.68
C ALA A 367 12.57 -2.86 -19.87
N GLY A 368 12.21 -2.55 -21.13
CA GLY A 368 10.98 -1.85 -21.46
C GLY A 368 9.73 -2.65 -21.13
N ALA A 369 9.73 -3.95 -21.39
CA ALA A 369 8.67 -4.87 -21.01
C ALA A 369 8.49 -4.96 -19.49
N ILE A 370 9.59 -5.06 -18.73
CA ILE A 370 9.55 -5.02 -17.26
C ILE A 370 8.97 -3.68 -16.77
N ALA A 371 9.38 -2.56 -17.36
CA ALA A 371 8.84 -1.23 -17.03
C ALA A 371 7.34 -1.11 -17.35
N ARG A 372 6.84 -1.77 -18.40
CA ARG A 372 5.40 -1.86 -18.72
C ARG A 372 4.62 -2.64 -17.64
N LEU A 373 5.11 -3.81 -17.25
CA LEU A 373 4.51 -4.60 -16.16
C LEU A 373 4.52 -3.82 -14.83
N GLN A 374 5.62 -3.13 -14.51
CA GLN A 374 5.70 -2.28 -13.33
C GLN A 374 4.75 -1.08 -13.40
N SER A 375 4.54 -0.51 -14.58
CA SER A 375 3.56 0.58 -14.78
C SER A 375 2.15 0.12 -14.46
N HIS A 376 1.77 -1.11 -14.84
CA HIS A 376 0.50 -1.72 -14.44
C HIS A 376 0.39 -1.89 -12.91
N GLN A 377 1.44 -2.41 -12.26
CA GLN A 377 1.47 -2.59 -10.80
C GLN A 377 1.36 -1.27 -10.04
N LEU A 378 2.12 -0.25 -10.44
CA LEU A 378 2.10 1.07 -9.83
C LEU A 378 0.77 1.81 -10.07
N SER A 379 0.19 1.67 -11.28
CA SER A 379 -1.15 2.18 -11.60
C SER A 379 -2.24 1.55 -10.71
N SER A 380 -2.14 0.24 -10.49
CA SER A 380 -3.03 -0.50 -9.58
C SER A 380 -2.99 0.06 -8.17
N LEU A 381 -1.77 0.32 -7.67
CA LEU A 381 -1.53 0.86 -6.34
C LEU A 381 -2.03 2.30 -6.19
N GLU A 382 -1.84 3.13 -7.20
CA GLU A 382 -2.31 4.53 -7.22
C GLU A 382 -3.84 4.62 -7.19
N GLN A 383 -4.52 3.74 -7.92
CA GLN A 383 -5.99 3.67 -7.96
C GLN A 383 -6.62 2.84 -6.82
N THR A 384 -5.81 2.32 -5.90
CA THR A 384 -6.28 1.58 -4.72
C THR A 384 -6.33 2.52 -3.54
N GLY A 385 -7.49 2.63 -2.90
CA GLY A 385 -7.67 3.53 -1.78
C GLY A 385 -9.12 3.75 -1.43
N THR A 386 -9.36 4.84 -0.69
CA THR A 386 -10.72 5.26 -0.33
C THR A 386 -11.23 6.21 -1.41
N THR A 387 -12.38 5.88 -1.99
CA THR A 387 -13.10 6.73 -2.94
C THR A 387 -13.61 8.00 -2.27
N ALA A 388 -14.01 9.00 -3.07
CA ALA A 388 -14.60 10.25 -2.54
C ALA A 388 -15.84 10.00 -1.65
N ASP A 389 -16.56 8.91 -1.92
CA ASP A 389 -17.75 8.47 -1.17
C ASP A 389 -17.41 7.67 0.10
N GLY A 390 -16.13 7.53 0.46
CA GLY A 390 -15.68 6.85 1.68
C GLY A 390 -15.63 5.33 1.58
N ARG A 391 -15.81 4.75 0.39
CA ARG A 391 -15.76 3.30 0.16
C ARG A 391 -14.35 2.84 -0.19
N LEU A 392 -13.99 1.62 0.22
CA LEU A 392 -12.70 1.03 -0.12
C LEU A 392 -12.76 0.45 -1.53
N GLN A 393 -11.90 0.94 -2.41
CA GLN A 393 -11.73 0.43 -3.76
C GLN A 393 -10.35 -0.20 -3.90
N THR A 394 -10.31 -1.46 -4.31
CA THR A 394 -9.08 -2.17 -4.67
C THR A 394 -9.02 -2.33 -6.17
N THR A 395 -7.94 -1.86 -6.80
CA THR A 395 -7.72 -1.96 -8.25
C THR A 395 -6.56 -2.89 -8.53
N TRP A 396 -6.74 -3.84 -9.46
CA TRP A 396 -5.67 -4.66 -10.02
C TRP A 396 -5.63 -4.46 -11.53
N GLN A 397 -4.47 -4.08 -12.05
CA GLN A 397 -4.20 -3.92 -13.47
C GLN A 397 -3.01 -4.81 -13.83
N LEU A 398 -3.16 -5.59 -14.88
CA LEU A 398 -2.18 -6.55 -15.34
C LEU A 398 -2.27 -6.76 -16.85
N GLU A 399 -1.24 -7.37 -17.42
CA GLU A 399 -1.16 -7.68 -18.84
C GLU A 399 -0.74 -9.15 -19.01
N ILE A 400 -1.51 -9.88 -19.83
CA ILE A 400 -1.32 -11.30 -20.10
C ILE A 400 -1.01 -11.44 -21.60
N PRO A 401 0.25 -11.69 -21.99
CA PRO A 401 0.54 -12.04 -23.38
C PRO A 401 0.00 -13.44 -23.66
N MET A 402 -0.79 -13.57 -24.73
CA MET A 402 -1.37 -14.82 -25.17
C MET A 402 -1.03 -15.07 -26.64
N ARG A 403 -0.84 -16.35 -26.99
CA ARG A 403 -0.61 -16.73 -28.39
C ARG A 403 -1.94 -16.78 -29.14
N SER A 404 -1.93 -16.21 -30.33
CA SER A 404 -3.02 -16.31 -31.30
C SER A 404 -2.41 -16.68 -32.64
N LEU A 405 -2.50 -17.97 -33.00
CA LEU A 405 -1.86 -18.53 -34.19
C LEU A 405 -0.34 -18.27 -34.21
N GLN A 406 0.13 -17.32 -35.04
CA GLN A 406 1.55 -16.96 -35.15
C GLN A 406 1.88 -15.68 -34.35
N ASP A 407 0.87 -14.93 -33.95
CA ASP A 407 1.02 -13.64 -33.30
C ASP A 407 0.89 -13.74 -31.78
N ILE A 408 1.43 -12.76 -31.07
CA ILE A 408 1.30 -12.65 -29.62
C ILE A 408 0.47 -11.41 -29.32
N VAL A 409 -0.69 -11.66 -28.72
CA VAL A 409 -1.66 -10.62 -28.37
C VAL A 409 -1.49 -10.27 -26.90
N PRO A 410 -1.21 -9.00 -26.55
CA PRO A 410 -1.27 -8.55 -25.17
C PRO A 410 -2.74 -8.34 -24.73
N LEU A 411 -3.21 -9.14 -23.78
CA LEU A 411 -4.48 -8.91 -23.10
C LEU A 411 -4.27 -8.06 -21.85
N GLN A 412 -4.63 -6.79 -21.92
CA GLN A 412 -4.66 -5.92 -20.74
C GLN A 412 -5.96 -6.15 -19.97
N VAL A 413 -5.83 -6.31 -18.65
CA VAL A 413 -6.95 -6.59 -17.75
C VAL A 413 -6.89 -5.64 -16.58
N LYS A 414 -8.03 -5.05 -16.23
CA LYS A 414 -8.22 -4.23 -15.04
C LYS A 414 -9.43 -4.72 -14.25
N PHE A 415 -9.21 -5.12 -13.01
CA PHE A 415 -10.24 -5.45 -12.04
C PHE A 415 -10.35 -4.34 -11.01
N GLN A 416 -11.57 -3.94 -10.68
CA GLN A 416 -11.84 -3.06 -9.54
C GLN A 416 -12.87 -3.74 -8.66
N ARG A 417 -12.59 -3.77 -7.36
CA ARG A 417 -13.51 -4.24 -6.33
C ARG A 417 -13.79 -3.09 -5.39
N GLU A 418 -15.05 -2.69 -5.32
CA GLU A 418 -15.52 -1.69 -4.37
C GLU A 418 -16.30 -2.39 -3.26
N GLU A 419 -15.85 -2.19 -2.03
CA GLU A 419 -16.47 -2.74 -0.83
C GLU A 419 -17.60 -1.81 -0.36
N PRO A 420 -18.71 -2.37 0.15
CA PRO A 420 -19.81 -1.56 0.67
C PRO A 420 -19.30 -0.67 1.82
N ALA A 421 -19.90 0.52 1.95
CA ALA A 421 -19.57 1.41 3.06
C ALA A 421 -19.80 0.68 4.39
N PRO A 422 -18.90 0.82 5.38
CA PRO A 422 -19.08 0.18 6.67
C PRO A 422 -20.36 0.69 7.31
N ASP A 423 -21.34 -0.21 7.47
CA ASP A 423 -22.61 0.12 8.11
C ASP A 423 -22.34 0.48 9.58
N LYS A 424 -22.92 1.58 10.07
CA LYS A 424 -22.72 2.05 11.45
C LYS A 424 -23.49 1.21 12.48
N GLU A 425 -24.34 0.30 12.03
CA GLU A 425 -25.23 -0.47 12.90
C GLU A 425 -25.03 -1.99 12.73
N GLN A 426 -24.56 -2.61 13.82
CA GLN A 426 -24.58 -4.05 14.16
C GLN A 426 -23.60 -5.01 13.45
N PRO A 427 -22.60 -5.56 14.19
CA PRO A 427 -21.59 -6.47 13.66
C PRO A 427 -22.01 -7.95 13.52
N GLU A 428 -23.25 -8.34 13.85
CA GLU A 428 -23.63 -9.75 14.03
C GLU A 428 -24.18 -10.47 12.78
N HIS A 429 -24.26 -9.81 11.62
CA HIS A 429 -24.79 -10.39 10.36
C HIS A 429 -23.92 -10.11 9.11
N LYS A 430 -22.59 -10.04 9.28
CA LYS A 430 -21.63 -9.63 8.22
C LYS A 430 -21.42 -10.66 7.08
N ASP A 431 -21.17 -11.93 7.38
CA ASP A 431 -20.53 -12.84 6.41
C ASP A 431 -21.32 -13.15 5.11
N ARG A 432 -22.65 -13.00 5.08
CA ARG A 432 -23.48 -13.33 3.90
C ARG A 432 -24.07 -12.13 3.15
N LYS A 433 -24.16 -10.96 3.79
CA LYS A 433 -24.65 -9.73 3.14
C LYS A 433 -23.51 -8.99 2.45
N ASP A 434 -22.31 -8.99 3.02
CA ASP A 434 -21.17 -8.20 2.51
C ASP A 434 -20.76 -8.61 1.08
N ALA A 435 -20.74 -9.91 0.75
CA ALA A 435 -20.39 -10.37 -0.60
C ALA A 435 -21.43 -10.01 -1.69
N LYS A 436 -22.71 -9.87 -1.33
CA LYS A 436 -23.78 -9.54 -2.30
C LYS A 436 -23.80 -8.06 -2.70
N HIS A 437 -23.20 -7.20 -1.89
CA HIS A 437 -23.14 -5.76 -2.11
C HIS A 437 -21.77 -5.29 -2.66
N MET A 438 -20.84 -6.22 -2.90
CA MET A 438 -19.60 -5.93 -3.61
C MET A 438 -19.88 -5.56 -5.07
N LEU A 439 -19.33 -4.43 -5.50
CA LEU A 439 -19.32 -4.01 -6.90
C LEU A 439 -18.00 -4.45 -7.52
N TRP A 440 -18.09 -5.27 -8.56
CA TRP A 440 -16.96 -5.65 -9.40
C TRP A 440 -17.04 -4.92 -10.73
N ARG A 441 -15.92 -4.32 -11.15
CA ARG A 441 -15.73 -3.80 -12.50
C ARG A 441 -14.56 -4.50 -13.16
N VAL A 442 -14.75 -4.92 -14.40
CA VAL A 442 -13.74 -5.56 -15.23
C VAL A 442 -13.59 -4.74 -16.50
N GLU A 443 -12.39 -4.28 -16.80
CA GLU A 443 -12.06 -3.66 -18.09
C GLU A 443 -11.03 -4.54 -18.80
N LEU A 444 -11.29 -4.88 -20.07
CA LEU A 444 -10.39 -5.65 -20.93
C LEU A 444 -10.03 -4.81 -22.14
N ALA A 445 -8.79 -4.93 -22.60
CA ALA A 445 -8.34 -4.32 -23.84
C ALA A 445 -7.30 -5.21 -24.53
N PHE A 446 -7.51 -5.46 -25.82
CA PHE A 446 -6.64 -6.30 -26.63
C PHE A 446 -6.81 -5.96 -28.11
N ASP A 447 -5.79 -6.24 -28.92
CA ASP A 447 -5.79 -5.99 -30.37
C ASP A 447 -5.43 -7.30 -31.09
N MET A 448 -6.29 -7.76 -31.99
CA MET A 448 -6.13 -9.04 -32.68
C MET A 448 -6.48 -8.90 -34.15
N GLU A 449 -5.63 -9.34 -35.06
CA GLU A 449 -5.97 -9.39 -36.48
C GLU A 449 -6.85 -10.62 -36.77
N PRO A 450 -7.95 -10.52 -37.57
CA PRO A 450 -8.43 -9.35 -38.32
C PRO A 450 -9.45 -8.45 -37.59
N LEU A 451 -9.70 -8.69 -36.30
CA LEU A 451 -10.74 -8.00 -35.53
C LEU A 451 -10.38 -6.54 -35.15
N GLY A 452 -9.08 -6.24 -35.03
CA GLY A 452 -8.54 -4.97 -34.57
C GLY A 452 -8.72 -4.72 -33.06
N PRO A 453 -8.52 -3.46 -32.62
CA PRO A 453 -8.57 -3.10 -31.20
C PRO A 453 -9.99 -3.21 -30.63
N LEU A 454 -10.08 -3.95 -29.53
CA LEU A 454 -11.29 -4.21 -28.77
C LEU A 454 -11.13 -3.75 -27.32
N GLN A 455 -12.18 -3.15 -26.78
CA GLN A 455 -12.29 -2.82 -25.36
C GLN A 455 -13.61 -3.32 -24.81
N VAL A 456 -13.58 -3.87 -23.60
CA VAL A 456 -14.76 -4.38 -22.90
C VAL A 456 -14.79 -3.77 -21.52
N GLN A 457 -15.94 -3.25 -21.09
CA GLN A 457 -16.19 -2.88 -19.71
C GLN A 457 -17.37 -3.69 -19.23
N ALA A 458 -17.19 -4.42 -18.14
CA ALA A 458 -18.23 -5.21 -17.51
C ALA A 458 -18.36 -4.85 -16.04
N GLN A 459 -19.58 -4.82 -15.54
CA GLN A 459 -19.90 -4.53 -14.16
C GLN A 459 -20.77 -5.63 -13.59
N LEU A 460 -20.39 -6.18 -12.43
CA LEU A 460 -21.16 -7.19 -11.72
C LEU A 460 -21.58 -6.63 -10.37
N THR A 461 -22.90 -6.53 -10.16
CA THR A 461 -23.52 -6.06 -8.92
C THR A 461 -24.72 -6.91 -8.57
N GLN A 462 -24.82 -7.37 -7.32
CA GLN A 462 -25.97 -8.15 -6.83
C GLN A 462 -26.28 -9.40 -7.69
N GLY A 463 -25.27 -9.95 -8.38
CA GLY A 463 -25.43 -11.11 -9.28
C GLY A 463 -25.82 -10.76 -10.72
N LYS A 464 -26.15 -9.50 -11.02
CA LYS A 464 -26.44 -9.00 -12.37
C LYS A 464 -25.17 -8.44 -13.03
N LEU A 465 -24.84 -8.96 -14.20
CA LEU A 465 -23.71 -8.56 -15.05
C LEU A 465 -24.24 -7.67 -16.18
N SER A 466 -23.73 -6.44 -16.28
CA SER A 466 -23.91 -5.57 -17.45
C SER A 466 -22.57 -5.40 -18.16
N SER A 467 -22.56 -5.33 -19.49
CA SER A 467 -21.33 -5.24 -20.28
C SER A 467 -21.49 -4.35 -21.51
N GLN A 468 -20.49 -3.49 -21.73
CA GLN A 468 -20.36 -2.64 -22.91
C GLN A 468 -19.08 -3.00 -23.65
N LEU A 469 -19.17 -3.21 -24.96
CA LEU A 469 -18.06 -3.53 -25.83
C LEU A 469 -17.83 -2.38 -26.81
N TRP A 470 -16.56 -2.07 -27.10
CA TRP A 470 -16.17 -1.11 -28.13
C TRP A 470 -15.24 -1.77 -29.12
N ALA A 471 -15.57 -1.68 -30.40
CA ALA A 471 -14.73 -2.14 -31.49
C ALA A 471 -14.35 -0.95 -32.38
N THR A 472 -13.07 -0.82 -32.71
CA THR A 472 -12.60 0.30 -33.56
C THR A 472 -13.00 0.08 -35.04
N ARG A 473 -13.12 -1.18 -35.48
CA ARG A 473 -13.50 -1.56 -36.84
C ARG A 473 -15.01 -1.80 -36.93
N ALA A 474 -15.68 -1.23 -37.92
CA ALA A 474 -17.12 -1.36 -38.14
C ALA A 474 -17.56 -2.82 -38.38
N PHE A 475 -16.79 -3.57 -39.17
CA PHE A 475 -17.02 -5.00 -39.39
C PHE A 475 -17.06 -5.79 -38.08
N THR A 476 -16.12 -5.52 -37.18
CA THR A 476 -16.02 -6.20 -35.89
C THR A 476 -17.18 -5.82 -34.96
N ALA A 477 -17.62 -4.56 -34.95
CA ALA A 477 -18.80 -4.14 -34.19
C ALA A 477 -20.05 -4.92 -34.64
N SER A 478 -20.30 -4.98 -35.96
CA SER A 478 -21.43 -5.74 -36.52
C SER A 478 -21.34 -7.23 -36.22
N LEU A 479 -20.13 -7.80 -36.27
CA LEU A 479 -19.89 -9.20 -35.92
C LEU A 479 -20.25 -9.46 -34.44
N ILE A 480 -19.81 -8.60 -33.53
CA ILE A 480 -20.10 -8.73 -32.11
C ILE A 480 -21.60 -8.62 -31.87
N GLU A 481 -22.28 -7.60 -32.44
CA GLU A 481 -23.73 -7.41 -32.33
C GLU A 481 -24.51 -8.67 -32.71
N ASN A 482 -24.14 -9.31 -33.83
CA ASN A 482 -24.77 -10.55 -34.29
C ASN A 482 -24.57 -11.74 -33.32
N HIS A 483 -23.52 -11.70 -32.49
CA HIS A 483 -23.18 -12.77 -31.55
C HIS A 483 -23.51 -12.44 -30.09
N LEU A 484 -24.05 -11.25 -29.79
CA LEU A 484 -24.43 -10.86 -28.42
C LEU A 484 -25.45 -11.81 -27.79
N GLY A 485 -26.40 -12.35 -28.59
CA GLY A 485 -27.35 -13.34 -28.12
C GLY A 485 -26.68 -14.62 -27.62
N SER A 486 -25.72 -15.15 -28.38
CA SER A 486 -24.96 -16.35 -27.97
C SER A 486 -24.07 -16.07 -26.74
N LEU A 487 -23.49 -14.86 -26.66
CA LEU A 487 -22.72 -14.45 -25.49
C LEU A 487 -23.61 -14.41 -24.23
N ARG A 488 -24.81 -13.83 -24.33
CA ARG A 488 -25.82 -13.80 -23.24
C ARG A 488 -26.14 -15.22 -22.78
N GLU A 489 -26.46 -16.13 -23.70
CA GLU A 489 -26.78 -17.52 -23.36
C GLU A 489 -25.64 -18.22 -22.60
N ARG A 490 -24.39 -18.01 -23.02
CA ARG A 490 -23.21 -18.58 -22.35
C ARG A 490 -22.97 -17.99 -20.96
N LEU A 491 -23.22 -16.69 -20.78
CA LEU A 491 -23.13 -16.02 -19.48
C LEU A 491 -24.23 -16.49 -18.52
N VAL A 492 -25.46 -16.71 -19.02
CA VAL A 492 -26.54 -17.30 -18.22
C VAL A 492 -26.20 -18.74 -17.84
N ALA A 493 -25.68 -19.53 -18.79
CA ALA A 493 -25.26 -20.91 -18.53
C ALA A 493 -24.10 -21.02 -17.51
N SER A 494 -23.29 -19.96 -17.34
CA SER A 494 -22.25 -19.91 -16.31
C SER A 494 -22.77 -19.49 -14.93
N GLY A 495 -24.08 -19.22 -14.81
CA GLY A 495 -24.76 -18.92 -13.54
C GLY A 495 -24.84 -17.43 -13.21
N LEU A 496 -24.63 -16.55 -14.19
CA LEU A 496 -24.77 -15.09 -14.03
C LEU A 496 -26.16 -14.63 -14.48
N ASP A 497 -26.73 -13.67 -13.77
CA ASP A 497 -27.85 -12.90 -14.30
C ASP A 497 -27.28 -11.81 -15.22
N VAL A 498 -27.88 -11.58 -16.38
CA VAL A 498 -27.29 -10.76 -17.45
C VAL A 498 -28.23 -9.60 -17.74
N GLY A 499 -27.77 -8.39 -17.41
CA GLY A 499 -28.43 -7.13 -17.76
C GLY A 499 -28.15 -6.71 -19.19
N ASP A 500 -27.75 -5.44 -19.36
CA ASP A 500 -27.48 -4.85 -20.67
C ASP A 500 -26.16 -5.37 -21.26
N LEU A 501 -26.20 -5.65 -22.55
CA LEU A 501 -25.11 -6.18 -23.36
C LEU A 501 -25.13 -5.43 -24.68
N ASP A 502 -24.25 -4.47 -24.85
CA ASP A 502 -24.21 -3.61 -26.02
C ASP A 502 -22.82 -3.57 -26.64
N CYS A 503 -22.78 -3.34 -27.96
CA CYS A 503 -21.54 -3.07 -28.68
C CYS A 503 -21.63 -1.70 -29.35
N HIS A 504 -20.53 -0.95 -29.33
CA HIS A 504 -20.41 0.36 -29.92
C HIS A 504 -19.20 0.44 -30.85
N LEU A 505 -19.30 1.26 -31.89
CA LEU A 505 -18.19 1.60 -32.76
C LEU A 505 -17.30 2.67 -32.13
N GLY A 506 -15.98 2.45 -32.13
CA GLY A 506 -14.97 3.40 -31.66
C GLY A 506 -14.29 2.99 -30.35
N SER A 507 -14.14 3.95 -29.43
CA SER A 507 -13.48 3.77 -28.14
C SER A 507 -14.34 4.33 -27.00
N PRO A 508 -14.23 3.80 -25.77
CA PRO A 508 -15.03 4.29 -24.65
C PRO A 508 -14.73 5.77 -24.33
N PRO A 509 -15.70 6.51 -23.77
CA PRO A 509 -15.54 7.91 -23.41
C PRO A 509 -14.45 8.07 -22.34
N ARG A 510 -13.52 9.01 -22.57
CA ARG A 510 -12.41 9.34 -21.66
C ARG A 510 -12.70 10.70 -20.98
N GLY A 511 -13.12 10.69 -19.72
CA GLY A 511 -13.41 11.90 -18.93
C GLY A 511 -13.61 11.60 -17.43
N PRO A 512 -13.60 12.62 -16.55
CA PRO A 512 -13.89 12.43 -15.12
C PRO A 512 -15.34 11.96 -14.96
N LYS A 513 -15.53 10.66 -14.74
CA LYS A 513 -16.86 10.06 -14.58
C LYS A 513 -17.51 10.58 -13.30
N THR A 514 -18.70 11.15 -13.41
CA THR A 514 -19.53 11.49 -12.25
C THR A 514 -19.95 10.20 -11.51
N GLY A 515 -20.21 10.25 -10.20
CA GLY A 515 -20.58 9.04 -9.42
C GLY A 515 -21.79 8.28 -9.97
N LEU A 516 -22.66 8.95 -10.72
CA LEU A 516 -23.80 8.37 -11.45
C LEU A 516 -23.37 7.63 -12.74
N GLU A 517 -22.34 8.08 -13.45
CA GLU A 517 -21.78 7.35 -14.59
C GLU A 517 -20.93 6.15 -14.16
N GLN A 518 -20.49 6.12 -12.91
CA GLN A 518 -19.70 5.03 -12.34
C GLN A 518 -20.55 3.82 -11.94
N ARG A 519 -21.83 4.02 -11.63
CA ARG A 519 -22.78 2.91 -11.44
C ARG A 519 -23.78 3.03 -12.56
N TRP A 520 -23.69 2.18 -13.58
CA TRP A 520 -24.73 2.12 -14.60
C TRP A 520 -26.06 1.88 -13.90
N VAL A 521 -26.87 2.93 -13.79
CA VAL A 521 -28.20 2.88 -13.20
C VAL A 521 -29.10 2.41 -14.32
N ASP A 522 -29.73 1.27 -14.09
CA ASP A 522 -30.85 0.78 -14.88
C ASP A 522 -32.03 1.75 -14.66
N GLU A 523 -32.17 2.77 -15.50
CA GLU A 523 -33.33 3.66 -15.53
C GLU A 523 -34.50 2.98 -16.28
N THR A 524 -34.80 1.71 -15.99
CA THR A 524 -36.08 1.09 -16.39
C THR A 524 -36.52 -0.03 -15.45
N ALA A 525 -37.22 0.33 -14.37
CA ALA A 525 -38.36 -0.42 -13.81
C ALA A 525 -39.16 0.45 -12.83
#